data_AF-A0A0D0PMC4-F1
#
_entry.id   AF-A0A0D0PMC4-F1
#
_cell.length_a   1.000
_cell.length_b   1.000
_cell.length_c   1.000
_cell.angle_alpha   90.00
_cell.angle_beta   90.00
_cell.angle_gamma   90.00
#
_symmetry.space_group_name_H-M   'P 1'
#
loop_
_entity.id
_entity.type
_entity.pdbx_description
1 polymer ?
#
loop_
_entity_poly.entity_id
_entity_poly.type
_entity_poly.pdbx_seq_one_letter_code
_entity_poly.pdbx_strand_id
1 'polypeptide(L)'
;MNTQTFSTYSERLLALKLTRVDFAVQVLLGDHLEALGLNPHNLYLNTVAGFPDPQVETSRTLFDETLACVQKQTLAHYTQGITNIFSKRYSFAVEDRVKALDLITFEKIVADIVTGLAEKPGMDLSERPILPLSAEALHGALKVHLPGVDLEKVFITSFVNHDVANPVVFSSEPLVEYLLAHLRNNDIPYHAKGDPQAIYLVPFSGEERHLHPRLTPAHLNDLLIRIVPDFLG
;
A
#
# COMPACT_ATOMS: atom_id res chain seq x y z
N MET A 1 -13.15 -4.02 -19.41
CA MET A 1 -13.70 -4.56 -18.15
C MET A 1 -12.53 -4.98 -17.30
N ASN A 2 -12.32 -4.29 -16.19
CA ASN A 2 -11.33 -4.67 -15.19
C ASN A 2 -11.76 -5.98 -14.54
N THR A 3 -10.83 -6.92 -14.38
CA THR A 3 -11.14 -8.23 -13.79
C THR A 3 -11.35 -8.02 -12.29
N GLN A 4 -12.59 -8.13 -11.82
CA GLN A 4 -12.92 -7.91 -10.42
C GLN A 4 -12.48 -9.13 -9.58
N THR A 5 -11.50 -8.94 -8.70
CA THR A 5 -10.90 -10.02 -7.89
C THR A 5 -11.75 -10.40 -6.68
N PHE A 6 -12.55 -9.46 -6.17
CA PHE A 6 -13.42 -9.64 -5.00
C PHE A 6 -14.83 -9.12 -5.28
N SER A 7 -15.83 -9.89 -4.88
CA SER A 7 -17.24 -9.54 -5.08
C SER A 7 -17.76 -8.51 -4.08
N THR A 8 -17.20 -8.50 -2.86
CA THR A 8 -17.61 -7.62 -1.76
C THR A 8 -16.42 -7.14 -0.94
N TYR A 9 -16.61 -6.04 -0.22
CA TYR A 9 -15.64 -5.54 0.76
C TYR A 9 -15.35 -6.58 1.87
N SER A 10 -16.39 -7.24 2.39
CA SER A 10 -16.24 -8.26 3.45
C SER A 10 -15.41 -9.46 2.99
N GLU A 11 -15.60 -9.93 1.75
CA GLU A 11 -14.78 -11.00 1.18
C GLU A 11 -13.31 -10.59 1.09
N ARG A 12 -13.04 -9.37 0.59
CA ARG A 12 -11.68 -8.83 0.49
C ARG A 12 -11.03 -8.66 1.86
N LEU A 13 -11.76 -8.16 2.84
CA LEU A 13 -11.27 -8.01 4.22
C LEU A 13 -10.92 -9.37 4.83
N LEU A 14 -11.75 -10.41 4.64
CA LEU A 14 -11.45 -11.75 5.12
C LEU A 14 -10.18 -12.32 4.47
N ALA A 15 -9.98 -12.10 3.17
CA ALA A 15 -8.75 -12.52 2.48
C ALA A 15 -7.52 -11.74 2.97
N LEU A 16 -7.64 -10.43 3.20
CA LEU A 16 -6.58 -9.60 3.77
C LEU A 16 -6.13 -10.07 5.15
N LYS A 17 -7.04 -10.56 5.99
CA LYS A 17 -6.67 -11.11 7.30
C LYS A 17 -5.78 -12.35 7.23
N LEU A 18 -5.73 -13.02 6.08
CA LEU A 18 -4.87 -14.18 5.84
C LEU A 18 -3.48 -13.81 5.32
N THR A 19 -3.25 -12.54 4.96
CA THR A 19 -1.92 -12.04 4.55
C THR A 19 -1.08 -11.65 5.77
N ARG A 20 0.01 -10.89 5.55
CA ARG A 20 0.83 -10.28 6.60
C ARG A 20 0.25 -8.93 7.04
N VAL A 21 0.43 -8.58 8.31
CA VAL A 21 -0.19 -7.41 8.96
C VAL A 21 0.22 -6.08 8.33
N ASP A 22 1.50 -5.93 7.99
CA ASP A 22 2.04 -4.75 7.31
C ASP A 22 1.34 -4.53 5.96
N PHE A 23 1.26 -5.56 5.12
CA PHE A 23 0.59 -5.47 3.82
C PHE A 23 -0.91 -5.17 3.96
N ALA A 24 -1.60 -5.81 4.92
CA ALA A 24 -3.02 -5.53 5.13
C ALA A 24 -3.27 -4.08 5.57
N VAL A 25 -2.40 -3.53 6.42
CA VAL A 25 -2.46 -2.12 6.83
C VAL A 25 -2.17 -1.20 5.65
N GLN A 26 -1.17 -1.49 4.81
CA GLN A 26 -0.89 -0.71 3.60
C GLN A 26 -2.11 -0.62 2.70
N VAL A 27 -2.74 -1.76 2.42
CA VAL A 27 -3.92 -1.83 1.55
C VAL A 27 -5.09 -1.03 2.13
N LEU A 28 -5.47 -1.27 3.39
CA LEU A 28 -6.64 -0.62 3.98
C LEU A 28 -6.43 0.88 4.18
N LEU A 29 -5.25 1.28 4.69
CA LEU A 29 -4.93 2.69 4.87
C LEU A 29 -4.82 3.41 3.52
N GLY A 30 -4.21 2.75 2.53
CA GLY A 30 -4.17 3.20 1.15
C GLY A 30 -5.56 3.51 0.61
N ASP A 31 -6.48 2.54 0.65
CA ASP A 31 -7.86 2.70 0.15
C ASP A 31 -8.56 3.95 0.74
N HIS A 32 -8.38 4.22 2.04
CA HIS A 32 -8.94 5.41 2.70
C HIS A 32 -8.30 6.72 2.23
N LEU A 33 -6.98 6.74 2.08
CA LEU A 33 -6.21 7.94 1.75
C LEU A 33 -6.20 8.26 0.25
N GLU A 34 -6.37 7.26 -0.61
CA GLU A 34 -6.45 7.42 -2.06
C GLU A 34 -7.64 8.28 -2.48
N ALA A 35 -8.76 8.20 -1.76
CA ALA A 35 -9.93 9.05 -1.98
C ALA A 35 -9.61 10.55 -1.76
N LEU A 36 -8.57 10.84 -0.99
CA LEU A 36 -8.09 12.18 -0.67
C LEU A 36 -6.86 12.58 -1.49
N GLY A 37 -6.36 11.70 -2.37
CA GLY A 37 -5.12 11.91 -3.13
C GLY A 37 -3.86 11.90 -2.27
N LEU A 38 -3.86 11.15 -1.16
CA LEU A 38 -2.78 11.12 -0.18
C LEU A 38 -2.06 9.75 -0.19
N ASN A 39 -0.74 9.76 0.00
CA ASN A 39 0.08 8.55 0.13
C ASN A 39 0.53 8.37 1.59
N PRO A 40 0.22 7.23 2.26
CA PRO A 40 0.52 7.02 3.68
C PRO A 40 2.00 7.03 4.05
N HIS A 41 2.89 6.76 3.09
CA HIS A 41 4.35 6.70 3.32
C HIS A 41 5.04 8.07 3.26
N ASN A 42 4.37 9.06 2.66
CA ASN A 42 4.90 10.43 2.49
C ASN A 42 4.24 11.44 3.41
N LEU A 43 3.39 10.98 4.33
CA LEU A 43 2.72 11.80 5.33
C LEU A 43 3.18 11.39 6.72
N TYR A 44 3.37 12.39 7.58
CA TYR A 44 3.96 12.22 8.89
C TYR A 44 3.01 12.72 9.98
N LEU A 45 2.79 11.88 10.99
CA LEU A 45 2.20 12.30 12.25
C LEU A 45 3.31 12.87 13.13
N ASN A 46 3.28 14.18 13.35
CA ASN A 46 4.28 14.90 14.13
C ASN A 46 3.66 15.37 15.46
N THR A 47 4.37 15.15 16.56
CA THR A 47 3.97 15.62 17.90
C THR A 47 5.04 16.51 18.51
N VAL A 48 4.65 17.64 19.09
CA VAL A 48 5.56 18.59 19.75
C VAL A 48 5.54 18.47 21.28
N ALA A 49 6.70 18.67 21.90
CA ALA A 49 6.86 18.70 23.35
C ALA A 49 6.61 20.12 23.89
N GLY A 50 5.35 20.54 23.91
CA GLY A 50 4.90 21.75 24.63
C GLY A 50 5.19 23.10 23.94
N PHE A 51 4.77 24.17 24.63
CA PHE A 51 4.83 25.57 24.18
C PHE A 51 5.64 26.41 25.18
N PRO A 52 6.28 27.53 24.78
CA PRO A 52 6.10 28.29 23.53
C PRO A 52 7.09 27.99 22.40
N ASP A 53 8.11 27.15 22.60
CA ASP A 53 9.06 26.74 21.55
C ASP A 53 8.82 25.27 21.17
N PRO A 54 7.85 24.99 20.29
CA PRO A 54 7.44 23.64 19.97
C PRO A 54 8.52 22.91 19.17
N GLN A 55 9.29 22.07 19.85
CA GLN A 55 10.18 21.12 19.18
C GLN A 55 9.43 19.83 18.90
N VAL A 56 9.53 19.34 17.66
CA VAL A 56 8.91 18.07 17.26
C VAL A 56 9.66 16.92 17.95
N GLU A 57 9.00 16.28 18.88
CA GLU A 57 9.52 15.16 19.67
C GLU A 57 9.43 13.85 18.89
N THR A 58 8.31 13.63 18.20
CA THR A 58 8.06 12.41 17.43
C THR A 58 7.58 12.72 16.03
N SER A 59 8.02 11.90 15.08
CA SER A 59 7.63 11.99 13.68
C SER A 59 7.65 10.58 13.07
N ARG A 60 6.47 10.08 12.73
CA ARG A 60 6.24 8.73 12.17
C ARG A 60 5.41 8.85 10.91
N THR A 61 5.61 7.95 9.94
CA THR A 61 4.70 7.90 8.80
C THR A 61 3.30 7.50 9.28
N LEU A 62 2.26 7.90 8.54
CA LEU A 62 0.90 7.45 8.86
C LEU A 62 0.79 5.92 8.80
N PHE A 63 1.56 5.29 7.90
CA PHE A 63 1.69 3.84 7.83
C PHE A 63 2.28 3.23 9.12
N ASP A 64 3.47 3.67 9.54
CA ASP A 64 4.16 3.12 10.73
C ASP A 64 3.30 3.26 11.99
N GLU A 65 2.62 4.40 12.12
CA GLU A 65 1.74 4.66 13.25
C GLU A 65 0.51 3.77 13.23
N THR A 66 -0.15 3.62 12.08
CA THR A 66 -1.32 2.72 11.94
C THR A 66 -0.93 1.27 12.19
N LEU A 67 0.21 0.82 11.66
CA LEU A 67 0.74 -0.53 11.89
C LEU A 67 0.99 -0.78 13.38
N ALA A 68 1.59 0.18 14.08
CA ALA A 68 1.83 0.09 15.51
C ALA A 68 0.52 -0.02 16.31
N CYS A 69 -0.51 0.72 15.93
CA CYS A 69 -1.86 0.62 16.53
C CYS A 69 -2.48 -0.77 16.32
N VAL A 70 -2.38 -1.33 15.10
CA VAL A 70 -2.91 -2.66 14.78
C VAL A 70 -2.16 -3.76 15.54
N GLN A 71 -0.83 -3.72 15.56
CA GLN A 71 0.00 -4.70 16.27
C GLN A 71 -0.26 -4.70 17.78
N LYS A 72 -0.48 -3.52 18.37
CA LYS A 72 -0.82 -3.38 19.79
C LYS A 72 -2.31 -3.59 20.08
N GLN A 73 -3.14 -3.67 19.05
CA GLN A 73 -4.60 -3.67 19.14
C GLN A 73 -5.14 -2.50 19.97
N THR A 74 -4.55 -1.32 19.77
CA THR A 74 -4.91 -0.08 20.47
C THR A 74 -5.49 0.94 19.51
N LEU A 75 -6.56 1.61 19.93
CA LEU A 75 -7.12 2.73 19.19
C LEU A 75 -6.18 3.94 19.28
N ALA A 76 -6.06 4.68 18.17
CA ALA A 76 -5.36 5.94 18.14
C ALA A 76 -6.15 7.02 18.90
N HIS A 77 -5.46 7.79 19.73
CA HIS A 77 -6.00 8.98 20.37
C HIS A 77 -4.90 10.00 20.53
N TYR A 78 -5.04 11.14 19.87
CA TYR A 78 -4.02 12.17 19.80
C TYR A 78 -4.50 13.49 20.38
N THR A 79 -3.61 14.16 21.11
CA THR A 79 -3.92 15.46 21.70
C THR A 79 -3.93 16.54 20.62
N GLN A 80 -5.11 17.11 20.39
CA GLN A 80 -5.28 18.21 19.46
C GLN A 80 -4.42 19.41 19.86
N GLY A 81 -3.79 20.05 18.87
CA GLY A 81 -2.95 21.24 19.07
C GLY A 81 -1.48 20.95 19.32
N ILE A 82 -1.11 19.72 19.72
CA ILE A 82 0.31 19.30 19.80
C ILE A 82 0.65 18.17 18.84
N THR A 83 -0.35 17.47 18.31
CA THR A 83 -0.18 16.48 17.24
C THR A 83 -0.90 16.95 15.97
N ASN A 84 -0.29 16.75 14.80
CA ASN A 84 -0.93 16.95 13.51
C ASN A 84 -0.26 16.15 12.39
N ILE A 85 -0.86 16.21 11.20
CA ILE A 85 -0.41 15.51 10.01
C ILE A 85 0.29 16.49 9.06
N PHE A 86 1.49 16.14 8.63
CA PHE A 86 2.36 16.98 7.82
C PHE A 86 2.91 16.24 6.61
N SER A 87 3.19 16.96 5.53
CA SER A 87 3.90 16.44 4.36
C SER A 87 5.41 16.34 4.56
N LYS A 88 5.93 16.87 5.68
CA LYS A 88 7.35 16.89 6.01
C LYS A 88 7.63 16.29 7.38
N ARG A 89 8.65 15.44 7.42
CA ARG A 89 9.14 14.84 8.67
C ARG A 89 9.70 15.92 9.60
N TYR A 90 9.40 15.80 10.90
CA TYR A 90 9.84 16.74 11.95
C TYR A 90 9.48 18.21 11.71
N SER A 91 8.40 18.50 10.97
CA SER A 91 7.86 19.86 10.81
C SER A 91 6.61 20.08 11.65
N PHE A 92 6.47 21.29 12.19
CA PHE A 92 5.21 21.77 12.77
C PHE A 92 4.75 23.09 12.14
N ALA A 93 5.31 23.41 10.97
CA ALA A 93 5.00 24.62 10.23
C ALA A 93 3.61 24.51 9.57
N VAL A 94 2.89 25.62 9.47
CA VAL A 94 1.51 25.65 8.97
C VAL A 94 1.45 25.29 7.47
N GLU A 95 2.48 25.66 6.72
CA GLU A 95 2.65 25.37 5.30
C GLU A 95 2.86 23.89 5.00
N ASP A 96 3.48 23.14 5.91
CA ASP A 96 3.71 21.70 5.77
C ASP A 96 2.49 20.89 6.25
N ARG A 97 1.47 21.54 6.83
CA ARG A 97 0.29 20.87 7.36
C ARG A 97 -0.60 20.37 6.22
N VAL A 98 -0.96 19.09 6.28
CA VAL A 98 -1.90 18.49 5.33
C VAL A 98 -3.30 18.99 5.65
N LYS A 99 -3.94 19.65 4.67
CA LYS A 99 -5.31 20.19 4.81
C LYS A 99 -6.40 19.19 4.43
N ALA A 100 -6.08 18.22 3.58
CA ALA A 100 -7.03 17.24 3.05
C ALA A 100 -7.41 16.15 4.06
N LEU A 101 -6.66 16.02 5.16
CA LEU A 101 -6.88 15.01 6.20
C LEU A 101 -6.65 15.65 7.57
N ASP A 102 -7.70 15.72 8.39
CA ASP A 102 -7.59 16.12 9.78
C ASP A 102 -7.34 14.94 10.72
N LEU A 103 -6.90 15.25 11.94
CA LEU A 103 -6.49 14.25 12.92
C LEU A 103 -7.66 13.38 13.42
N ILE A 104 -8.87 13.92 13.52
CA ILE A 104 -10.06 13.18 13.96
C ILE A 104 -10.46 12.16 12.88
N THR A 105 -10.39 12.56 11.62
CA THR A 105 -10.64 11.69 10.48
C THR A 105 -9.59 10.59 10.40
N PHE A 106 -8.32 10.91 10.64
CA PHE A 106 -7.26 9.91 10.72
C PHE A 106 -7.48 8.93 11.89
N GLU A 107 -7.82 9.40 13.09
CA GLU A 107 -8.16 8.52 14.22
C GLU A 107 -9.29 7.55 13.91
N LYS A 108 -10.34 8.01 13.21
CA LYS A 108 -11.45 7.15 12.76
C LYS A 108 -10.99 6.10 11.77
N ILE A 109 -10.17 6.48 10.78
CA ILE A 109 -9.58 5.52 9.82
C ILE A 109 -8.77 4.45 10.57
N VAL A 110 -7.92 4.85 11.51
CA VAL A 110 -7.13 3.90 12.30
C VAL A 110 -8.05 2.99 13.13
N ALA A 111 -9.09 3.53 13.76
CA ALA A 111 -10.05 2.75 14.52
C ALA A 111 -10.78 1.71 13.64
N ASP A 112 -11.27 2.13 12.46
CA ASP A 112 -11.94 1.24 11.50
C ASP A 112 -11.02 0.09 11.06
N ILE A 113 -9.74 0.38 10.79
CA ILE A 113 -8.73 -0.64 10.42
C ILE A 113 -8.45 -1.58 11.58
N VAL A 114 -8.18 -1.05 12.78
CA VAL A 114 -7.88 -1.85 13.98
C VAL A 114 -9.05 -2.78 14.31
N THR A 115 -10.27 -2.24 14.34
CA THR A 115 -11.49 -3.03 14.59
C THR A 115 -11.71 -4.05 13.48
N GLY A 116 -11.62 -3.64 12.22
CA GLY A 116 -11.81 -4.52 11.07
C GLY A 116 -10.87 -5.72 11.07
N LEU A 117 -9.60 -5.53 11.41
CA LEU A 117 -8.59 -6.61 11.50
C LEU A 117 -8.72 -7.44 12.79
N ALA A 118 -9.18 -6.88 13.90
CA ALA A 118 -9.33 -7.60 15.17
C ALA A 118 -10.63 -8.43 15.27
N GLU A 119 -11.71 -8.02 14.59
CA GLU A 119 -12.99 -8.72 14.60
C GLU A 119 -12.88 -10.16 14.09
N LYS A 120 -13.62 -11.10 14.69
CA LYS A 120 -13.49 -12.53 14.38
C LYS A 120 -14.02 -12.89 12.97
N PRO A 121 -13.31 -13.74 12.20
CA PRO A 121 -11.97 -14.26 12.49
C PRO A 121 -10.94 -13.13 12.43
N GLY A 122 -10.15 -12.98 13.49
CA GLY A 122 -9.17 -11.91 13.62
C GLY A 122 -7.91 -12.21 12.80
N MET A 123 -7.19 -11.16 12.44
CA MET A 123 -5.90 -11.28 11.76
C MET A 123 -4.87 -11.93 12.67
N ASP A 124 -4.03 -12.80 12.10
CA ASP A 124 -2.84 -13.31 12.76
C ASP A 124 -1.75 -12.24 12.76
N LEU A 125 -1.29 -11.84 13.95
CA LEU A 125 -0.26 -10.82 14.15
C LEU A 125 1.14 -11.43 14.35
N SER A 126 1.29 -12.75 14.27
CA SER A 126 2.58 -13.42 14.35
C SER A 126 3.48 -13.05 13.17
N GLU A 127 4.79 -13.23 13.36
CA GLU A 127 5.75 -13.08 12.28
C GLU A 127 5.56 -14.21 11.28
N ARG A 128 5.18 -13.85 10.05
CA ARG A 128 4.90 -14.79 8.96
C ARG A 128 5.82 -14.46 7.79
N PRO A 129 7.01 -15.09 7.71
CA PRO A 129 7.94 -14.84 6.63
C PRO A 129 7.43 -15.42 5.32
N ILE A 130 7.84 -14.84 4.20
CA ILE A 130 7.62 -15.43 2.88
C ILE A 130 8.52 -16.67 2.75
N LEU A 131 7.90 -17.81 2.45
CA LEU A 131 8.58 -19.07 2.19
C LEU A 131 9.39 -18.99 0.88
N PRO A 132 10.49 -19.76 0.74
CA PRO A 132 11.23 -19.84 -0.51
C PRO A 132 10.31 -20.17 -1.70
N LEU A 133 10.27 -19.26 -2.67
CA LEU A 133 9.34 -19.31 -3.80
C LEU A 133 10.09 -19.44 -5.13
N SER A 134 9.59 -20.32 -6.01
CA SER A 134 10.07 -20.46 -7.39
C SER A 134 9.25 -19.58 -8.35
N ALA A 135 9.83 -19.25 -9.50
CA ALA A 135 9.13 -18.48 -10.53
C ALA A 135 7.90 -19.25 -11.06
N GLU A 136 8.01 -20.57 -11.20
CA GLU A 136 6.93 -21.45 -11.67
C GLU A 136 5.75 -21.47 -10.70
N ALA A 137 6.03 -21.51 -9.39
CA ALA A 137 5.00 -21.47 -8.35
C ALA A 137 4.24 -20.13 -8.37
N LEU A 138 4.97 -19.01 -8.43
CA LEU A 138 4.37 -17.68 -8.52
C LEU A 138 3.55 -17.50 -9.81
N HIS A 139 4.13 -17.90 -10.95
CA HIS A 139 3.45 -17.86 -12.25
C HIS A 139 2.18 -18.72 -12.24
N GLY A 140 2.23 -19.91 -11.63
CA GLY A 140 1.08 -20.79 -11.45
C GLY A 140 -0.05 -20.12 -10.65
N ALA A 141 0.28 -19.50 -9.52
CA ALA A 141 -0.69 -18.78 -8.69
C ALA A 141 -1.33 -17.59 -9.42
N LEU A 142 -0.51 -16.78 -10.11
CA LEU A 142 -1.01 -15.64 -10.90
C LEU A 142 -1.96 -16.11 -12.02
N LYS A 143 -1.64 -17.21 -12.70
CA LYS A 143 -2.44 -17.74 -13.82
C LYS A 143 -3.85 -18.18 -13.39
N VAL A 144 -4.04 -18.63 -12.15
CA VAL A 144 -5.37 -18.97 -11.60
C VAL A 144 -6.27 -17.75 -11.57
N HIS A 145 -5.74 -16.58 -11.20
CA HIS A 145 -6.49 -15.34 -11.07
C HIS A 145 -6.47 -14.46 -12.33
N LEU A 146 -5.57 -14.74 -13.27
CA LEU A 146 -5.43 -14.02 -14.54
C LEU A 146 -5.59 -14.93 -15.77
N PRO A 147 -6.77 -15.58 -15.94
CA PRO A 147 -7.00 -16.42 -17.09
C PRO A 147 -6.92 -15.62 -18.40
N GLY A 148 -6.15 -16.16 -19.34
CA GLY A 148 -5.94 -15.59 -20.68
C GLY A 148 -4.95 -14.42 -20.73
N VAL A 149 -4.29 -14.07 -19.63
CA VAL A 149 -3.17 -13.12 -19.65
C VAL A 149 -1.87 -13.85 -19.97
N ASP A 150 -1.13 -13.34 -20.95
CA ASP A 150 0.19 -13.81 -21.32
C ASP A 150 1.24 -13.13 -20.41
N LEU A 151 1.52 -13.73 -19.25
CA LEU A 151 2.36 -13.14 -18.20
C LEU A 151 3.78 -12.81 -18.66
N GLU A 152 4.29 -13.50 -19.68
CA GLU A 152 5.59 -13.24 -20.32
C GLU A 152 5.65 -11.91 -21.07
N LYS A 153 4.50 -11.30 -21.34
CA LYS A 153 4.36 -10.00 -22.00
C LYS A 153 3.83 -8.92 -21.08
N VAL A 154 3.76 -9.17 -19.77
CA VAL A 154 3.30 -8.17 -18.81
C VAL A 154 4.50 -7.57 -18.11
N PHE A 155 4.62 -6.25 -18.21
CA PHE A 155 5.70 -5.49 -17.61
C PHE A 155 5.14 -4.48 -16.62
N ILE A 156 5.79 -4.35 -15.47
CA ILE A 156 5.60 -3.20 -14.60
C ILE A 156 6.64 -2.15 -14.98
N THR A 157 6.17 -0.96 -15.34
CA THR A 157 7.03 0.15 -15.77
C THR A 157 6.90 1.28 -14.76
N SER A 158 8.03 1.67 -14.17
CA SER A 158 8.12 2.80 -13.25
C SER A 158 8.68 4.02 -13.97
N PHE A 159 8.24 5.20 -13.57
CA PHE A 159 8.63 6.48 -14.16
C PHE A 159 9.29 7.38 -13.12
N VAL A 160 10.22 8.23 -13.57
CA VAL A 160 10.68 9.38 -12.78
C VAL A 160 9.77 10.57 -13.12
N ASN A 161 9.13 11.14 -12.12
CA ASN A 161 8.43 12.41 -12.26
C ASN A 161 9.44 13.56 -12.31
N HIS A 162 9.95 13.86 -13.50
CA HIS A 162 10.49 15.18 -13.80
C HIS A 162 9.35 16.03 -14.40
N ASP A 163 8.97 17.10 -13.71
CA ASP A 163 8.04 18.16 -14.11
C ASP A 163 7.13 17.84 -15.32
N VAL A 164 6.01 17.17 -15.02
CA VAL A 164 4.65 17.21 -15.60
C VAL A 164 4.45 16.97 -17.12
N ALA A 165 5.43 17.17 -18.00
CA ALA A 165 5.20 17.10 -19.44
C ALA A 165 5.62 15.78 -20.10
N ASN A 166 6.69 15.13 -19.62
CA ASN A 166 7.23 13.91 -20.23
C ASN A 166 7.82 12.98 -19.14
N PRO A 167 7.02 12.09 -18.55
CA PRO A 167 7.53 11.11 -17.60
C PRO A 167 8.58 10.23 -18.30
N VAL A 168 9.78 10.15 -17.71
CA VAL A 168 10.86 9.31 -18.23
C VAL A 168 10.76 7.95 -17.57
N VAL A 169 10.79 6.89 -18.38
CA VAL A 169 10.82 5.53 -17.86
C VAL A 169 12.10 5.32 -17.05
N PHE A 170 11.94 4.94 -15.79
CA PHE A 170 13.02 4.60 -14.87
C PHE A 170 13.39 3.12 -14.96
N SER A 171 12.38 2.26 -14.89
CA SER A 171 12.55 0.81 -14.93
C SER A 171 11.37 0.16 -15.65
N SER A 172 11.62 -1.01 -16.22
CA SER A 172 10.57 -1.86 -16.78
C SER A 172 10.95 -3.31 -16.59
N GLU A 173 10.19 -4.02 -15.77
CA GLU A 173 10.51 -5.39 -15.34
C GLU A 173 9.35 -6.34 -15.69
N PRO A 174 9.63 -7.58 -16.10
CA PRO A 174 8.60 -8.60 -16.24
C PRO A 174 7.85 -8.78 -14.92
N LEU A 175 6.52 -8.87 -14.97
CA LEU A 175 5.67 -8.88 -13.77
C LEU A 175 6.06 -10.00 -12.78
N VAL A 176 6.33 -11.20 -13.31
CA VAL A 176 6.71 -12.36 -12.47
C VAL A 176 8.05 -12.13 -11.81
N GLU A 177 9.04 -11.61 -12.53
CA GLU A 177 10.38 -11.35 -11.99
C GLU A 177 10.35 -10.26 -10.93
N TYR A 178 9.61 -9.18 -11.19
CA TYR A 178 9.40 -8.09 -10.25
C TYR A 178 8.79 -8.59 -8.93
N LEU A 179 7.65 -9.29 -9.00
CA LEU A 179 6.99 -9.82 -7.81
C LEU A 179 7.86 -10.85 -7.08
N LEU A 180 8.55 -11.72 -7.82
CA LEU A 180 9.45 -12.72 -7.24
C LEU A 180 10.61 -12.06 -6.50
N ALA A 181 11.18 -10.97 -7.03
CA ALA A 181 12.27 -10.25 -6.39
C ALA A 181 11.84 -9.66 -5.04
N HIS A 182 10.66 -9.02 -4.97
CA HIS A 182 10.10 -8.52 -3.71
C HIS A 182 9.84 -9.67 -2.72
N LEU A 183 9.14 -10.71 -3.15
CA LEU A 183 8.77 -11.84 -2.28
C LEU A 183 10.01 -12.58 -1.73
N ARG A 184 11.07 -12.74 -2.54
CA ARG A 184 12.34 -13.32 -2.09
C ARG A 184 13.06 -12.48 -1.04
N ASN A 185 12.84 -11.17 -1.04
CA ASN A 185 13.35 -10.25 -0.03
C ASN A 185 12.43 -10.15 1.19
N ASN A 186 11.48 -11.08 1.35
CA ASN A 186 10.46 -11.06 2.39
C ASN A 186 9.60 -9.78 2.37
N ASP A 187 9.40 -9.22 1.19
CA ASP A 187 8.62 -8.01 0.96
C ASP A 187 7.39 -8.31 0.10
N ILE A 188 6.24 -7.76 0.49
CA ILE A 188 5.01 -7.87 -0.29
C ILE A 188 4.76 -6.47 -0.88
N PRO A 189 4.93 -6.28 -2.19
CA PRO A 189 4.87 -4.95 -2.77
C PRO A 189 3.44 -4.41 -2.68
N TYR A 190 3.31 -3.15 -2.26
CA TYR A 190 2.06 -2.40 -2.33
C TYR A 190 2.19 -1.28 -3.37
N HIS A 191 1.20 -1.18 -4.23
CA HIS A 191 1.16 -0.19 -5.30
C HIS A 191 0.15 0.90 -4.98
N ALA A 192 0.60 2.06 -4.50
CA ALA A 192 -0.30 3.15 -4.15
C ALA A 192 -0.80 3.86 -5.42
N LYS A 193 -2.06 4.30 -5.42
CA LYS A 193 -2.54 5.19 -6.49
C LYS A 193 -1.78 6.51 -6.48
N GLY A 194 -1.25 6.88 -7.64
CA GLY A 194 -0.41 8.07 -7.81
C GLY A 194 1.09 7.77 -7.75
N ASP A 195 1.49 6.55 -7.38
CA ASP A 195 2.85 6.10 -7.65
C ASP A 195 3.07 6.13 -9.17
N PRO A 196 4.27 6.54 -9.63
CA PRO A 196 4.57 6.65 -11.04
C PRO A 196 4.84 5.26 -11.63
N GLN A 197 3.84 4.37 -11.58
CA GLN A 197 3.90 3.01 -12.07
C GLN A 197 2.68 2.70 -12.93
N ALA A 198 2.89 1.95 -14.01
CA ALA A 198 1.82 1.42 -14.82
C ALA A 198 2.21 0.07 -15.42
N ILE A 199 1.21 -0.67 -15.89
CA ILE A 199 1.39 -2.03 -16.40
C ILE A 199 1.23 -2.00 -17.92
N TYR A 200 2.25 -2.47 -18.62
CA TYR A 200 2.34 -2.42 -20.07
C TYR A 200 2.51 -3.81 -20.68
N LEU A 201 2.14 -3.92 -21.96
CA LEU A 201 2.41 -5.07 -22.81
C LEU A 201 3.78 -5.01 -23.51
N VAL A 202 4.42 -3.85 -23.47
CA VAL A 202 5.70 -3.56 -24.12
C VAL A 202 6.65 -3.00 -23.07
N PRO A 203 7.88 -3.53 -22.95
CA PRO A 203 8.84 -3.04 -21.98
C PRO A 203 9.25 -1.60 -22.31
N PHE A 204 9.55 -0.84 -21.27
CA PHE A 204 10.00 0.55 -21.33
C PHE A 204 9.07 1.50 -22.10
N SER A 205 7.76 1.25 -22.08
CA SER A 205 6.79 2.12 -22.75
C SER A 205 6.07 3.07 -21.80
N GLY A 206 5.80 4.29 -22.28
CA GLY A 206 4.88 5.24 -21.67
C GLY A 206 3.67 5.55 -22.57
N GLU A 207 3.45 4.78 -23.64
CA GLU A 207 2.39 5.04 -24.61
C GLU A 207 1.08 4.35 -24.19
N GLU A 208 -0.03 5.09 -24.16
CA GLU A 208 -1.34 4.56 -23.73
C GLU A 208 -1.77 3.30 -24.50
N ARG A 209 -1.45 3.21 -25.79
CA ARG A 209 -1.76 2.03 -26.63
C ARG A 209 -1.06 0.75 -26.18
N HIS A 210 0.01 0.85 -25.40
CA HIS A 210 0.73 -0.29 -24.86
C HIS A 210 0.29 -0.64 -23.43
N LEU A 211 -0.58 0.14 -22.80
CA LEU A 211 -1.12 -0.18 -21.49
C LEU A 211 -1.82 -1.54 -21.52
N HIS A 212 -1.66 -2.31 -20.45
CA HIS A 212 -2.33 -3.58 -20.34
C HIS A 212 -3.86 -3.35 -20.23
N PRO A 213 -4.69 -3.97 -21.09
CA PRO A 213 -6.11 -3.63 -21.20
C PRO A 213 -6.97 -4.04 -19.99
N ARG A 214 -6.40 -4.84 -19.07
CA ARG A 214 -7.12 -5.44 -17.92
C ARG A 214 -6.40 -5.26 -16.58
N LEU A 215 -5.13 -4.86 -16.59
CA LEU A 215 -4.29 -4.84 -15.39
C LEU A 215 -3.91 -3.40 -15.09
N THR A 216 -4.05 -3.04 -13.83
CA THR A 216 -3.65 -1.76 -13.27
C THR A 216 -2.86 -2.04 -11.99
N PRO A 217 -2.05 -1.09 -11.49
CA PRO A 217 -1.36 -1.27 -10.22
C PRO A 217 -2.32 -1.65 -9.07
N ALA A 218 -3.51 -1.05 -9.03
CA ALA A 218 -4.53 -1.39 -8.02
C ALA A 218 -5.00 -2.86 -8.11
N HIS A 219 -5.12 -3.44 -9.32
CA HIS A 219 -5.44 -4.87 -9.45
C HIS A 219 -4.30 -5.76 -8.96
N LEU A 220 -3.04 -5.32 -9.01
CA LEU A 220 -1.92 -6.11 -8.46
C LEU A 220 -2.06 -6.26 -6.95
N ASN A 221 -2.45 -5.20 -6.24
CA ASN A 221 -2.72 -5.29 -4.80
C ASN A 221 -3.78 -6.37 -4.53
N ASP A 222 -4.89 -6.37 -5.27
CA ASP A 222 -5.94 -7.37 -5.11
C ASP A 222 -5.49 -8.80 -5.43
N LEU A 223 -4.63 -8.96 -6.44
CA LEU A 223 -4.03 -10.28 -6.76
C LEU A 223 -3.12 -10.75 -5.63
N LEU A 224 -2.31 -9.86 -5.05
CA LEU A 224 -1.43 -10.17 -3.92
C LEU A 224 -2.24 -10.60 -2.69
N ILE A 225 -3.38 -9.97 -2.42
CA ILE A 225 -4.30 -10.42 -1.36
C ILE A 225 -4.72 -11.89 -1.55
N ARG A 226 -4.90 -12.34 -2.80
CA ARG A 226 -5.29 -13.73 -3.10
C ARG A 226 -4.14 -14.72 -2.97
N ILE A 227 -2.96 -14.39 -3.48
CA ILE A 227 -1.87 -15.38 -3.65
C ILE A 227 -0.88 -15.40 -2.49
N VAL A 228 -0.66 -14.27 -1.82
CA VAL A 228 0.33 -14.18 -0.74
C VAL A 228 0.04 -15.14 0.43
N PRO A 229 -1.22 -15.39 0.84
CA PRO A 229 -1.49 -16.34 1.92
C PRO A 229 -0.87 -17.73 1.70
N ASP A 230 -0.77 -18.19 0.45
CA ASP A 230 -0.19 -19.49 0.08
C ASP A 230 1.34 -19.51 0.17
N PHE A 231 1.98 -18.35 0.32
CA PHE A 231 3.44 -18.19 0.37
C PHE A 231 3.95 -17.83 1.77
N LEU A 232 3.07 -17.69 2.76
CA LEU A 232 3.44 -17.34 4.13
C LEU A 232 3.72 -18.60 4.96
N GLY A 233 4.80 -18.55 5.76
CA GLY A 233 5.20 -19.56 6.73
C GLY A 233 4.66 -19.34 8.13
#